data_AF-R7P7A6-F1
#
_entry.id   AF-R7P7A6-F1
#
_cell.length_a   1.000
_cell.length_b   1.000
_cell.length_c   1.000
_cell.angle_alpha   90.00
_cell.angle_beta   90.00
_cell.angle_gamma   90.00
#
_symmetry.space_group_name_H-M   'P 1'
#
loop_
_entity.id
_entity.type
_entity.pdbx_description
1 polymer ?
#
loop_
_entity_poly.entity_id
_entity_poly.type
_entity_poly.pdbx_seq_one_letter_code
_entity_poly.pdbx_strand_id
1 'polypeptide(L)'
;MNGQNPNELNNQNNLTGTPLGATSLGGINPNPVPNPTPMPNPEPESLDLGTPQPIPNVNGSVNPTVTPVNNTAPQAQPIPGTEGTPSPQFSNLTANTVGINSGNLNNNFVSPQKIDNIGVIPPTGNEPSKKAKKPMSKVLFTVIILLLIAGVAYGVYYFLSQSKKVKLEGKTVNIDLGSTLSTNINDYFTIKTGSSSLCNTVNIKNVDTKTPGSYKVTVTCGKDTFTSTVVISDKQAPTVSLKPVFKTVNDTITINDFVISCTDASKCTTTFKDEASVTNYLQTASNKAIAITINAKDDVGNEQDYNIDLYVMPYKLFRFINCESTSSALQGYKATKTVSDIIPTGTNEEGSPVFMGIARRDYKYVFEDEQEYQNVVGKKEATITFDNITGIAYYSDKTKTLTISTDLSLATLQSENNNVFPTTFVEIQSLYKDTKSYSCSYDQTYPVLESEEN
;
A
#
# COMPACT_ATOMS: atom_id res chain seq x y z
N MET A 1 -26.45 -38.36 -47.12
CA MET A 1 -26.35 -38.38 -48.60
C MET A 1 -27.64 -39.01 -49.14
N ASN A 2 -28.20 -38.46 -50.22
CA ASN A 2 -29.51 -38.78 -50.82
C ASN A 2 -30.75 -38.78 -49.89
N GLY A 3 -31.61 -37.78 -50.12
CA GLY A 3 -33.00 -37.69 -49.67
C GLY A 3 -33.69 -36.66 -50.57
N GLN A 4 -34.90 -36.95 -51.06
CA GLN A 4 -35.50 -36.26 -52.21
C GLN A 4 -36.30 -34.99 -51.85
N ASN A 5 -36.43 -34.13 -52.87
CA ASN A 5 -37.45 -33.07 -53.10
C ASN A 5 -38.91 -33.62 -52.93
N PRO A 6 -40.04 -32.83 -52.94
CA PRO A 6 -40.17 -31.47 -53.48
C PRO A 6 -41.24 -30.51 -52.86
N ASN A 7 -41.42 -29.38 -53.58
CA ASN A 7 -42.66 -28.61 -53.83
C ASN A 7 -43.02 -27.35 -53.02
N GLU A 8 -43.49 -26.38 -53.81
CA GLU A 8 -44.07 -25.08 -53.43
C GLU A 8 -45.47 -25.23 -52.84
N LEU A 9 -45.91 -24.23 -52.07
CA LEU A 9 -47.31 -23.80 -52.14
C LEU A 9 -47.48 -22.30 -51.83
N ASN A 10 -48.10 -21.62 -52.77
CA ASN A 10 -48.49 -20.21 -52.74
C ASN A 10 -49.64 -19.99 -51.76
N ASN A 11 -49.63 -18.89 -50.98
CA ASN A 11 -50.89 -18.22 -50.67
C ASN A 11 -50.73 -16.72 -50.43
N GLN A 12 -51.70 -15.96 -50.96
CA GLN A 12 -51.75 -14.50 -50.86
C GLN A 12 -52.32 -14.07 -49.50
N ASN A 13 -51.95 -12.87 -49.03
CA ASN A 13 -52.94 -12.02 -48.40
C ASN A 13 -52.67 -10.54 -48.67
N ASN A 14 -53.76 -9.80 -48.82
CA ASN A 14 -53.80 -8.48 -49.47
C ASN A 14 -54.22 -7.42 -48.44
N LEU A 15 -53.50 -6.29 -48.38
CA LEU A 15 -53.88 -5.14 -47.55
C LEU A 15 -53.38 -3.84 -48.18
N THR A 16 -54.26 -3.24 -48.99
CA THR A 16 -54.09 -1.92 -49.60
C THR A 16 -54.66 -0.81 -48.71
N GLY A 17 -53.93 0.29 -48.54
CA GLY A 17 -54.36 1.46 -47.73
C GLY A 17 -53.71 2.77 -48.17
N THR A 18 -54.20 3.32 -49.29
CA THR A 18 -54.07 4.70 -49.82
C THR A 18 -53.24 5.76 -49.05
N PRO A 19 -52.28 6.45 -49.72
CA PRO A 19 -51.86 7.80 -49.34
C PRO A 19 -52.76 8.88 -50.00
N LEU A 20 -53.43 9.68 -49.16
CA LEU A 20 -53.93 11.01 -49.51
C LEU A 20 -52.83 12.02 -49.12
N GLY A 21 -52.60 13.14 -49.80
CA GLY A 21 -53.14 13.69 -51.04
C GLY A 21 -52.45 15.04 -51.29
N ALA A 22 -52.19 15.41 -52.54
CA ALA A 22 -51.44 16.62 -52.85
C ALA A 22 -52.32 17.88 -52.83
N THR A 23 -51.81 18.98 -52.27
CA THR A 23 -52.32 20.33 -52.50
C THR A 23 -51.17 21.26 -52.90
N SER A 24 -51.17 21.66 -54.17
CA SER A 24 -50.35 22.77 -54.66
C SER A 24 -51.21 24.04 -54.76
N LEU A 25 -50.67 25.18 -54.30
CA LEU A 25 -51.11 26.56 -54.51
C LEU A 25 -50.23 27.42 -53.57
N GLY A 26 -49.51 28.46 -53.98
CA GLY A 26 -49.16 28.96 -55.32
C GLY A 26 -47.92 29.87 -55.18
N GLY A 27 -47.21 30.16 -56.27
CA GLY A 27 -45.94 30.89 -56.21
C GLY A 27 -46.08 32.41 -56.01
N ILE A 28 -45.13 33.01 -55.29
CA ILE A 28 -44.82 34.45 -55.36
C ILE A 28 -43.30 34.62 -55.50
N ASN A 29 -42.88 35.56 -56.34
CA ASN A 29 -41.52 35.83 -56.80
C ASN A 29 -40.55 36.23 -55.65
N PRO A 30 -39.24 35.88 -55.71
CA PRO A 30 -38.29 36.30 -54.69
C PRO A 30 -37.88 37.77 -54.88
N ASN A 31 -37.67 38.47 -53.77
CA ASN A 31 -36.97 39.75 -53.73
C ASN A 31 -35.84 39.64 -52.69
N PRO A 32 -34.63 40.15 -52.95
CA PRO A 32 -33.46 39.80 -52.15
C PRO A 32 -33.49 40.47 -50.77
N VAL A 33 -33.31 39.68 -49.72
CA VAL A 33 -33.04 40.20 -48.38
C VAL A 33 -31.61 40.76 -48.37
N PRO A 34 -31.36 41.98 -47.83
CA PRO A 34 -30.02 42.54 -47.81
C PRO A 34 -29.05 41.69 -47.00
N ASN A 35 -27.85 41.51 -47.55
CA ASN A 35 -26.73 40.87 -46.87
C ASN A 35 -26.44 41.59 -45.53
N PRO A 36 -26.32 40.89 -44.38
CA PRO A 36 -25.92 41.54 -43.14
C PRO A 36 -24.52 42.13 -43.28
N THR A 37 -24.38 43.42 -42.99
CA THR A 37 -23.09 44.10 -42.92
C THR A 37 -22.20 43.42 -41.87
N PRO A 38 -20.89 43.21 -42.14
CA PRO A 38 -19.98 42.69 -41.13
C PRO A 38 -19.97 43.59 -39.89
N MET A 39 -20.15 43.00 -38.71
CA MET A 39 -19.80 43.68 -37.46
C MET A 39 -18.30 44.01 -37.48
N PRO A 40 -17.90 45.22 -37.01
CA PRO A 40 -16.49 45.49 -36.75
C PRO A 40 -15.94 44.48 -35.75
N ASN A 41 -14.82 43.85 -36.09
CA ASN A 41 -14.07 43.02 -35.16
C ASN A 41 -13.61 43.89 -33.97
N PRO A 42 -13.92 43.55 -32.71
CA PRO A 42 -13.33 44.23 -31.58
C PRO A 42 -11.82 43.95 -31.57
N GLU A 43 -11.05 45.01 -31.72
CA GLU A 43 -9.60 45.01 -31.59
C GLU A 43 -9.26 44.59 -30.14
N PRO A 44 -8.39 43.58 -29.91
CA PRO A 44 -8.02 43.20 -28.55
C PRO A 44 -7.19 44.31 -27.91
N GLU A 45 -7.61 44.79 -26.74
CA GLU A 45 -6.83 45.73 -25.95
C GLU A 45 -5.44 45.14 -25.66
N SER A 46 -4.40 45.82 -26.12
CA SER A 46 -3.02 45.43 -25.87
C SER A 46 -2.65 45.72 -24.42
N LEU A 47 -2.71 44.70 -23.56
CA LEU A 47 -2.02 44.72 -22.27
C LEU A 47 -0.50 44.69 -22.52
N ASP A 48 0.14 45.86 -22.41
CA ASP A 48 1.58 46.02 -22.44
C ASP A 48 2.21 45.33 -21.22
N LEU A 49 2.68 44.10 -21.42
CA LEU A 49 3.56 43.40 -20.49
C LEU A 49 4.98 43.42 -21.05
N GLY A 50 5.79 44.34 -20.51
CA GLY A 50 7.08 44.73 -21.07
C GLY A 50 8.07 43.57 -21.29
N THR A 51 8.89 43.73 -22.32
CA THR A 51 9.91 42.76 -22.73
C THR A 51 11.04 42.59 -21.69
N PRO A 52 11.43 41.35 -21.33
CA PRO A 52 12.64 41.12 -20.55
C PRO A 52 13.89 41.54 -21.33
N GLN A 53 14.71 42.41 -20.75
CA GLN A 53 16.02 42.79 -21.29
C GLN A 53 17.02 41.62 -21.21
N PRO A 54 17.90 41.42 -22.21
CA PRO A 54 18.98 40.44 -22.12
C PRO A 54 20.07 40.92 -21.15
N ILE A 55 20.42 40.07 -20.19
CA ILE A 55 21.50 40.34 -19.21
C ILE A 55 22.88 40.05 -19.86
N PRO A 56 23.95 40.82 -19.57
CA PRO A 56 25.19 40.74 -20.35
C PRO A 56 26.01 39.47 -20.14
N ASN A 57 26.63 39.01 -21.22
CA ASN A 57 27.67 37.97 -21.20
C ASN A 57 28.95 38.51 -20.52
N VAL A 58 29.42 37.84 -19.46
CA VAL A 58 30.70 38.14 -18.80
C VAL A 58 31.59 36.89 -18.85
N ASN A 59 32.62 36.96 -19.69
CA ASN A 59 33.60 35.91 -19.86
C ASN A 59 34.67 36.01 -18.75
N GLY A 60 34.80 34.98 -17.90
CA GLY A 60 35.70 35.03 -16.74
C GLY A 60 36.10 33.64 -16.24
N SER A 61 37.35 33.26 -16.49
CA SER A 61 37.93 32.01 -16.03
C SER A 61 38.15 32.00 -14.51
N VAL A 62 37.58 31.01 -13.81
CA VAL A 62 37.97 30.68 -12.42
C VAL A 62 37.87 29.18 -12.18
N ASN A 63 38.98 28.60 -11.74
CA ASN A 63 39.15 27.17 -11.47
C ASN A 63 38.70 26.85 -10.02
N PRO A 64 37.72 25.96 -9.77
CA PRO A 64 37.35 25.57 -8.42
C PRO A 64 38.28 24.49 -7.86
N THR A 65 39.16 24.89 -6.95
CA THR A 65 39.91 23.98 -6.07
C THR A 65 38.95 23.13 -5.24
N VAL A 66 39.17 21.81 -5.21
CA VAL A 66 38.37 20.88 -4.40
C VAL A 66 38.78 20.97 -2.93
N THR A 67 37.87 21.39 -2.06
CA THR A 67 37.97 21.19 -0.60
C THR A 67 37.13 19.98 -0.18
N PRO A 68 37.66 19.06 0.64
CA PRO A 68 36.90 17.90 1.11
C PRO A 68 35.87 18.31 2.17
N VAL A 69 34.61 17.92 1.95
CA VAL A 69 33.54 18.06 2.95
C VAL A 69 33.70 17.01 4.04
N ASN A 70 33.77 17.46 5.30
CA ASN A 70 33.92 16.59 6.46
C ASN A 70 32.55 16.08 6.92
N ASN A 71 32.36 14.75 6.96
CA ASN A 71 31.10 14.12 7.35
C ASN A 71 31.03 13.94 8.87
N THR A 72 30.29 14.80 9.56
CA THR A 72 29.93 14.61 10.98
C THR A 72 28.42 14.55 11.15
N ALA A 73 27.93 13.40 11.62
CA ALA A 73 26.54 13.20 12.01
C ALA A 73 26.16 14.10 13.22
N PRO A 74 24.90 14.56 13.31
CA PRO A 74 24.47 15.43 14.40
C PRO A 74 24.49 14.70 15.75
N GLN A 75 25.25 15.24 16.71
CA GLN A 75 25.22 14.78 18.10
C GLN A 75 24.16 15.54 18.91
N ALA A 76 23.34 14.79 19.66
CA ALA A 76 22.39 15.38 20.60
C ALA A 76 23.11 15.93 21.84
N GLN A 77 22.76 17.15 22.26
CA GLN A 77 23.26 17.75 23.50
C GLN A 77 22.46 17.22 24.71
N PRO A 78 23.11 16.89 25.85
CA PRO A 78 22.40 16.46 27.05
C PRO A 78 21.56 17.57 27.69
N ILE A 79 20.41 17.19 28.25
CA ILE A 79 19.59 18.06 29.10
C ILE A 79 20.34 18.26 30.44
N PRO A 80 20.54 19.50 30.93
CA PRO A 80 21.18 19.73 32.24
C PRO A 80 20.31 19.20 33.39
N GLY A 81 20.87 18.38 34.28
CA GLY A 81 20.18 18.03 35.54
C GLY A 81 20.51 16.72 36.25
N THR A 82 21.36 15.82 35.72
CA THR A 82 21.65 14.53 36.37
C THR A 82 23.14 14.18 36.39
N GLU A 83 23.80 14.43 37.53
CA GLU A 83 25.09 13.83 37.88
C GLU A 83 24.89 12.87 39.06
N GLY A 84 25.42 11.64 38.98
CA GLY A 84 25.34 10.69 40.09
C GLY A 84 25.57 9.22 39.75
N THR A 85 26.85 8.83 39.84
CA THR A 85 27.42 7.47 40.04
C THR A 85 27.39 6.42 38.90
N PRO A 86 28.41 5.51 38.83
CA PRO A 86 28.68 4.70 37.64
C PRO A 86 28.21 3.24 37.75
N SER A 87 27.86 2.65 36.60
CA SER A 87 27.54 1.22 36.47
C SER A 87 28.81 0.34 36.36
N PRO A 88 28.85 -0.86 36.96
CA PRO A 88 29.78 -1.91 36.56
C PRO A 88 29.27 -2.64 35.31
N GLN A 89 30.20 -3.00 34.43
CA GLN A 89 29.94 -3.71 33.17
C GLN A 89 29.58 -5.18 33.43
N PHE A 90 28.59 -5.71 32.70
CA PHE A 90 28.42 -7.16 32.52
C PHE A 90 28.94 -7.57 31.14
N SER A 91 29.94 -8.44 31.13
CA SER A 91 30.58 -8.95 29.91
C SER A 91 29.86 -10.18 29.34
N ASN A 92 30.06 -10.40 28.04
CA ASN A 92 29.43 -11.43 27.22
C ASN A 92 29.55 -12.87 27.77
N LEU A 93 28.48 -13.65 27.60
CA LEU A 93 28.45 -15.10 27.78
C LEU A 93 28.44 -15.80 26.41
N THR A 94 29.51 -16.53 26.08
CA THR A 94 29.51 -17.50 24.96
C THR A 94 30.43 -18.70 25.21
N ALA A 95 29.90 -19.88 24.86
CA ALA A 95 30.58 -21.15 24.52
C ALA A 95 31.15 -22.08 25.62
N ASN A 96 30.56 -23.28 25.67
CA ASN A 96 31.13 -24.62 25.91
C ASN A 96 32.36 -24.83 26.83
N THR A 97 32.24 -25.77 27.79
CA THR A 97 32.74 -27.16 27.61
C THR A 97 32.37 -28.06 28.82
N VAL A 98 32.35 -29.37 28.59
CA VAL A 98 31.98 -30.44 29.52
C VAL A 98 33.13 -30.80 30.48
N GLY A 99 32.81 -30.96 31.78
CA GLY A 99 33.26 -32.15 32.52
C GLY A 99 34.28 -32.03 33.65
N ILE A 100 34.14 -33.02 34.55
CA ILE A 100 35.12 -33.56 35.52
C ILE A 100 35.28 -32.80 36.85
N ASN A 101 35.21 -33.60 37.91
CA ASN A 101 35.27 -33.26 39.33
C ASN A 101 36.62 -33.73 39.89
N SER A 102 37.43 -32.86 40.51
CA SER A 102 38.46 -33.20 41.52
C SER A 102 39.29 -31.98 41.96
N GLY A 103 39.78 -31.99 43.21
CA GLY A 103 41.11 -31.43 43.50
C GLY A 103 41.23 -30.06 44.18
N ASN A 104 40.72 -29.95 45.41
CA ASN A 104 41.37 -29.30 46.57
C ASN A 104 42.60 -28.38 46.33
N LEU A 105 42.50 -27.09 46.71
CA LEU A 105 43.61 -26.39 47.36
C LEU A 105 43.12 -25.28 48.31
N ASN A 106 43.71 -25.27 49.50
CA ASN A 106 43.37 -24.49 50.70
C ASN A 106 44.36 -23.33 50.87
N ASN A 107 43.92 -22.14 51.33
CA ASN A 107 44.50 -21.41 52.49
C ASN A 107 43.98 -19.97 52.74
N ASN A 108 44.03 -19.59 54.03
CA ASN A 108 44.11 -18.25 54.64
C ASN A 108 42.84 -17.36 54.82
N PHE A 109 42.31 -17.38 56.05
CA PHE A 109 42.27 -16.28 57.06
C PHE A 109 42.53 -14.82 56.58
N VAL A 110 41.91 -13.77 57.15
CA VAL A 110 41.99 -13.36 58.59
C VAL A 110 40.74 -12.63 59.11
N SER A 111 40.50 -12.67 60.42
CA SER A 111 39.50 -11.89 61.19
C SER A 111 40.07 -10.59 61.81
N PRO A 112 39.24 -9.59 62.17
CA PRO A 112 39.63 -8.50 63.08
C PRO A 112 39.29 -8.77 64.57
N GLN A 113 40.14 -8.27 65.48
CA GLN A 113 39.95 -8.20 66.94
C GLN A 113 39.71 -6.74 67.39
N LYS A 114 38.80 -6.44 68.34
CA LYS A 114 38.93 -6.36 69.83
C LYS A 114 39.78 -5.19 70.37
N ILE A 115 39.29 -4.53 71.43
CA ILE A 115 39.94 -3.86 72.61
C ILE A 115 38.75 -3.39 73.48
N ASP A 116 38.43 -3.98 74.65
CA ASP A 116 39.08 -3.96 75.98
C ASP A 116 38.76 -2.75 76.87
N ASN A 117 38.19 -3.02 78.06
CA ASN A 117 38.55 -2.32 79.31
C ASN A 117 38.28 -3.21 80.54
N ILE A 118 39.05 -3.01 81.62
CA ILE A 118 39.27 -3.99 82.71
C ILE A 118 39.24 -3.31 84.10
N GLY A 119 38.72 -4.01 85.12
CA GLY A 119 38.92 -3.69 86.56
C GLY A 119 37.68 -3.09 87.24
N VAL A 120 37.36 -3.37 88.51
CA VAL A 120 38.08 -4.07 89.60
C VAL A 120 37.11 -4.79 90.58
N ILE A 121 37.65 -5.64 91.46
CA ILE A 121 37.01 -6.53 92.48
C ILE A 121 37.71 -6.30 93.86
N PRO A 122 37.38 -6.95 95.01
CA PRO A 122 36.33 -7.92 95.40
C PRO A 122 35.45 -7.31 96.56
N PRO A 123 34.95 -7.98 97.65
CA PRO A 123 34.76 -9.41 97.99
C PRO A 123 33.41 -9.83 98.66
N THR A 124 33.23 -11.16 98.81
CA THR A 124 32.48 -11.94 99.85
C THR A 124 31.06 -11.57 100.32
N GLY A 125 30.15 -12.56 100.27
CA GLY A 125 29.08 -12.72 101.29
C GLY A 125 27.81 -13.47 100.87
N ASN A 126 27.60 -14.67 101.44
CA ASN A 126 26.30 -15.31 101.74
C ASN A 126 25.44 -15.95 100.61
N GLU A 127 25.27 -17.27 100.70
CA GLU A 127 23.99 -17.97 100.39
C GLU A 127 22.86 -17.50 101.37
N PRO A 128 21.54 -17.78 101.15
CA PRO A 128 20.96 -18.77 100.23
C PRO A 128 19.73 -18.31 99.41
N SER A 129 19.33 -19.11 98.41
CA SER A 129 17.99 -19.74 98.36
C SER A 129 17.72 -20.48 97.04
N LYS A 130 17.48 -21.79 97.12
CA LYS A 130 16.98 -22.59 96.00
C LYS A 130 15.52 -22.22 95.69
N LYS A 131 15.26 -21.40 94.66
CA LYS A 131 13.91 -21.33 94.07
C LYS A 131 13.61 -22.65 93.35
N ALA A 132 12.60 -23.37 93.85
CA ALA A 132 12.18 -24.64 93.30
C ALA A 132 11.74 -24.49 91.83
N LYS A 133 12.41 -25.20 90.91
CA LYS A 133 11.88 -25.42 89.56
C LYS A 133 10.61 -26.27 89.69
N LYS A 134 9.42 -25.65 89.53
CA LYS A 134 8.19 -26.40 89.30
C LYS A 134 8.40 -27.29 88.07
N PRO A 135 8.06 -28.59 88.12
CA PRO A 135 8.14 -29.44 86.94
C PRO A 135 7.08 -28.97 85.95
N MET A 136 7.49 -28.20 84.93
CA MET A 136 6.64 -27.95 83.78
C MET A 136 6.28 -29.32 83.21
N SER A 137 4.97 -29.64 83.15
CA SER A 137 4.56 -31.00 82.81
C SER A 137 5.10 -31.34 81.42
N LYS A 138 5.73 -32.51 81.27
CA LYS A 138 6.27 -32.96 79.97
C LYS A 138 5.19 -32.89 78.89
N VAL A 139 3.94 -33.18 79.27
CA VAL A 139 2.71 -33.01 78.47
C VAL A 139 2.56 -31.60 77.88
N LEU A 140 2.70 -30.53 78.69
CA LEU A 140 2.53 -29.15 78.20
C LEU A 140 3.58 -28.79 77.12
N PHE A 141 4.84 -29.20 77.33
CA PHE A 141 5.91 -28.96 76.36
C PHE A 141 5.66 -29.73 75.05
N THR A 142 5.17 -30.98 75.14
CA THR A 142 4.78 -31.78 73.96
C THR A 142 3.59 -31.16 73.21
N VAL A 143 2.59 -30.62 73.91
CA VAL A 143 1.43 -29.93 73.29
C VAL A 143 1.86 -28.66 72.57
N ILE A 144 2.78 -27.87 73.14
CA ILE A 144 3.33 -26.66 72.49
C ILE A 144 4.11 -27.02 71.22
N ILE A 145 4.91 -28.10 71.25
CA ILE A 145 5.62 -28.59 70.05
C ILE A 145 4.64 -29.05 68.97
N LEU A 146 3.57 -29.78 69.33
CA LEU A 146 2.54 -30.19 68.37
C LEU A 146 1.81 -28.99 67.74
N LEU A 147 1.51 -27.94 68.52
CA LEU A 147 0.93 -26.69 68.01
C LEU A 147 1.90 -25.93 67.09
N LEU A 148 3.20 -25.91 67.39
CA LEU A 148 4.22 -25.33 66.51
C LEU A 148 4.33 -26.10 65.19
N ILE A 149 4.35 -27.44 65.23
CA ILE A 149 4.37 -28.27 64.02
C ILE A 149 3.10 -28.06 63.18
N ALA A 150 1.92 -28.01 63.82
CA ALA A 150 0.66 -27.72 63.14
C ALA A 150 0.65 -26.31 62.53
N GLY A 151 1.18 -25.31 63.24
CA GLY A 151 1.32 -23.94 62.76
C GLY A 151 2.26 -23.80 61.57
N VAL A 152 3.41 -24.49 61.59
CA VAL A 152 4.34 -24.55 60.45
C VAL A 152 3.72 -25.30 59.28
N ALA A 153 3.06 -26.44 59.51
CA ALA A 153 2.38 -27.20 58.46
C ALA A 153 1.25 -26.38 57.81
N TYR A 154 0.44 -25.67 58.60
CA TYR A 154 -0.59 -24.77 58.10
C TYR A 154 0.02 -23.56 57.36
N GLY A 155 1.08 -22.96 57.88
CA GLY A 155 1.80 -21.86 57.23
C GLY A 155 2.38 -22.25 55.87
N VAL A 156 3.04 -23.41 55.79
CA VAL A 156 3.56 -23.99 54.55
C VAL A 156 2.41 -24.33 53.59
N TYR A 157 1.32 -24.94 54.06
CA TYR A 157 0.13 -25.22 53.24
C TYR A 157 -0.50 -23.94 52.68
N TYR A 158 -0.69 -22.91 53.52
CA TYR A 158 -1.26 -21.63 53.11
C TYR A 158 -0.35 -20.90 52.12
N PHE A 159 0.97 -20.90 52.35
CA PHE A 159 1.95 -20.32 51.43
C PHE A 159 1.98 -21.05 50.08
N LEU A 160 1.99 -22.38 50.08
CA LEU A 160 1.91 -23.21 48.85
C LEU A 160 0.55 -23.08 48.14
N SER A 161 -0.53 -22.86 48.88
CA SER A 161 -1.88 -22.61 48.34
C SER A 161 -1.96 -21.25 47.64
N GLN A 162 -1.40 -20.20 48.25
CA GLN A 162 -1.41 -18.85 47.68
C GLN A 162 -0.40 -18.67 46.54
N SER A 163 0.80 -19.25 46.63
CA SER A 163 1.82 -19.17 45.56
C SER A 163 1.44 -19.93 44.28
N LYS A 164 0.44 -20.81 44.32
CA LYS A 164 -0.16 -21.47 43.15
C LYS A 164 -1.30 -20.70 42.49
N LYS A 165 -1.76 -19.57 43.05
CA LYS A 165 -2.84 -18.77 42.46
C LYS A 165 -2.31 -17.76 41.45
N VAL A 166 -2.55 -18.06 40.18
CA VAL A 166 -2.30 -17.14 39.08
C VAL A 166 -3.47 -16.15 39.00
N LYS A 167 -3.19 -14.87 38.73
CA LYS A 167 -4.20 -13.89 38.32
C LYS A 167 -3.75 -13.23 37.04
N LEU A 168 -4.59 -13.31 36.01
CA LEU A 168 -4.41 -12.64 34.74
C LEU A 168 -5.49 -11.59 34.54
N GLU A 169 -5.12 -10.48 33.90
CA GLU A 169 -6.03 -9.50 33.33
C GLU A 169 -5.99 -9.66 31.80
N GLY A 170 -7.16 -9.82 31.17
CA GLY A 170 -7.26 -9.92 29.71
C GLY A 170 -7.07 -8.55 29.05
N LYS A 171 -6.36 -8.52 27.93
CA LYS A 171 -6.20 -7.34 27.08
C LYS A 171 -7.32 -7.28 26.04
N THR A 172 -7.42 -6.15 25.37
CA THR A 172 -8.04 -6.07 24.03
C THR A 172 -6.90 -5.93 23.03
N VAL A 173 -6.78 -6.89 22.12
CA VAL A 173 -5.71 -6.93 21.11
C VAL A 173 -6.34 -6.73 19.74
N ASN A 174 -5.91 -5.69 19.02
CA ASN A 174 -6.35 -5.45 17.63
C ASN A 174 -5.36 -6.16 16.69
N ILE A 175 -5.86 -6.99 15.78
CA ILE A 175 -5.07 -7.78 14.83
C ILE A 175 -5.66 -7.55 13.44
N ASP A 176 -4.80 -7.41 12.44
CA ASP A 176 -5.20 -7.13 11.07
C ASP A 176 -5.75 -8.40 10.40
N LEU A 177 -6.75 -8.23 9.53
CA LEU A 177 -7.39 -9.32 8.81
C LEU A 177 -6.35 -10.22 8.09
N GLY A 178 -6.56 -11.54 8.13
CA GLY A 178 -5.65 -12.55 7.57
C GLY A 178 -4.37 -12.84 8.38
N SER A 179 -4.01 -12.02 9.37
CA SER A 179 -2.76 -12.18 10.12
C SER A 179 -2.67 -13.49 10.91
N THR A 180 -1.44 -13.93 11.18
CA THR A 180 -1.17 -15.07 12.06
C THR A 180 -1.35 -14.68 13.53
N LEU A 181 -1.94 -15.58 14.32
CA LEU A 181 -2.13 -15.37 15.75
C LEU A 181 -0.94 -15.90 16.55
N SER A 182 -0.54 -15.14 17.58
CA SER A 182 0.43 -15.60 18.55
C SER A 182 -0.14 -16.70 19.45
N THR A 183 0.74 -17.54 19.99
CA THR A 183 0.42 -18.48 21.08
C THR A 183 0.99 -18.03 22.43
N ASN A 184 1.69 -16.89 22.47
CA ASN A 184 2.29 -16.34 23.67
C ASN A 184 1.23 -15.68 24.56
N ILE A 185 1.14 -16.14 25.81
CA ILE A 185 0.21 -15.63 26.82
C ILE A 185 0.37 -14.13 27.11
N ASN A 186 1.59 -13.60 27.00
CA ASN A 186 1.87 -12.20 27.30
C ASN A 186 1.28 -11.24 26.25
N ASP A 187 0.94 -11.72 25.07
CA ASP A 187 0.37 -10.87 24.00
C ASP A 187 -1.10 -10.56 24.29
N TYR A 188 -1.80 -11.51 24.93
CA TYR A 188 -3.22 -11.44 25.27
C TYR A 188 -3.51 -11.10 26.74
N PHE A 189 -2.58 -11.35 27.66
CA PHE A 189 -2.82 -11.19 29.10
C PHE A 189 -1.72 -10.38 29.80
N THR A 190 -2.10 -9.70 30.87
CA THR A 190 -1.18 -9.08 31.83
C THR A 190 -1.18 -9.92 33.11
N ILE A 191 -0.03 -10.47 33.49
CA ILE A 191 0.13 -11.25 34.71
C ILE A 191 0.12 -10.28 35.91
N LYS A 192 -0.82 -10.47 36.85
CA LYS A 192 -0.91 -9.66 38.08
C LYS A 192 -0.29 -10.37 39.28
N THR A 193 -0.48 -11.69 39.39
CA THR A 193 0.16 -12.54 40.42
C THR A 193 0.43 -13.95 39.87
N GLY A 194 1.45 -14.63 40.40
CA GLY A 194 1.84 -15.98 39.99
C GLY A 194 2.75 -15.99 38.76
N SER A 195 2.90 -17.16 38.13
CA SER A 195 3.72 -17.37 36.93
C SER A 195 2.88 -17.93 35.79
N SER A 196 3.12 -17.44 34.57
CA SER A 196 2.53 -18.00 33.34
C SER A 196 2.99 -19.43 33.04
N SER A 197 4.08 -19.91 33.63
CA SER A 197 4.50 -21.32 33.51
C SER A 197 3.53 -22.32 34.16
N LEU A 198 2.53 -21.84 34.91
CA LEU A 198 1.43 -22.63 35.48
C LEU A 198 0.17 -22.64 34.58
N CYS A 199 0.25 -22.02 33.41
CA CYS A 199 -0.83 -21.90 32.43
C CYS A 199 -0.57 -22.79 31.21
N ASN A 200 -1.65 -23.28 30.61
CA ASN A 200 -1.60 -23.93 29.30
C ASN A 200 -1.34 -22.91 28.18
N THR A 201 -1.05 -23.39 26.97
CA THR A 201 -1.04 -22.56 25.75
C THR A 201 -2.37 -21.82 25.58
N VAL A 202 -2.33 -20.57 25.08
CA VAL A 202 -3.53 -19.80 24.79
C VAL A 202 -4.39 -20.53 23.75
N ASN A 203 -5.67 -20.72 24.06
CA ASN A 203 -6.63 -21.28 23.13
C ASN A 203 -7.17 -20.19 22.20
N ILE A 204 -6.69 -20.23 20.97
CA ILE A 204 -7.06 -19.34 19.86
C ILE A 204 -8.00 -19.99 18.84
N LYS A 205 -8.43 -21.24 19.04
CA LYS A 205 -9.17 -22.05 18.04
C LYS A 205 -10.50 -21.46 17.56
N ASN A 206 -11.08 -20.55 18.34
CA ASN A 206 -12.36 -19.91 18.06
C ASN A 206 -12.20 -18.51 17.44
N VAL A 207 -10.97 -18.07 17.17
CA VAL A 207 -10.69 -16.80 16.48
C VAL A 207 -10.59 -17.09 14.99
N ASP A 208 -11.53 -16.58 14.21
CA ASP A 208 -11.40 -16.57 12.75
C ASP A 208 -10.70 -15.28 12.32
N THR A 209 -9.48 -15.39 11.80
CA THR A 209 -8.73 -14.23 11.32
C THR A 209 -9.16 -13.77 9.94
N LYS A 210 -10.08 -14.48 9.26
CA LYS A 210 -10.58 -14.12 7.92
C LYS A 210 -11.88 -13.31 7.94
N THR A 211 -12.49 -13.14 9.11
CA THR A 211 -13.76 -12.41 9.27
C THR A 211 -13.55 -11.27 10.27
N PRO A 212 -13.86 -10.00 9.93
CA PRO A 212 -13.83 -8.91 10.88
C PRO A 212 -14.79 -9.18 12.06
N GLY A 213 -14.34 -8.96 13.29
CA GLY A 213 -15.15 -9.31 14.47
C GLY A 213 -14.39 -9.31 15.79
N SER A 214 -15.14 -9.51 16.89
CA SER A 214 -14.60 -9.61 18.25
C SER A 214 -14.69 -11.04 18.76
N TYR A 215 -13.53 -11.63 19.03
CA TYR A 215 -13.37 -13.03 19.42
C TYR A 215 -12.79 -13.14 20.82
N LYS A 216 -13.13 -14.21 21.53
CA LYS A 216 -12.58 -14.50 22.86
C LYS A 216 -11.50 -15.56 22.77
N VAL A 217 -10.29 -15.21 23.20
CA VAL A 217 -9.22 -16.18 23.47
C VAL A 217 -9.24 -16.53 24.95
N THR A 218 -8.92 -17.78 25.27
CA THR A 218 -8.94 -18.26 26.66
C THR A 218 -7.63 -18.91 27.05
N VAL A 219 -7.25 -18.79 28.32
CA VAL A 219 -6.12 -19.51 28.88
C VAL A 219 -6.51 -20.09 30.25
N THR A 220 -6.15 -21.35 30.47
CA THR A 220 -6.43 -22.05 31.73
C THR A 220 -5.15 -22.20 32.53
N CYS A 221 -5.18 -21.77 33.79
CA CYS A 221 -4.07 -21.85 34.73
C CYS A 221 -4.53 -22.64 35.95
N GLY A 222 -4.12 -23.91 36.05
CA GLY A 222 -4.63 -24.83 37.05
C GLY A 222 -6.14 -25.10 36.88
N LYS A 223 -6.97 -24.52 37.76
CA LYS A 223 -8.45 -24.64 37.71
C LYS A 223 -9.14 -23.40 37.15
N ASP A 224 -8.45 -22.27 37.09
CA ASP A 224 -9.03 -20.98 36.72
C ASP A 224 -8.86 -20.77 35.21
N THR A 225 -9.89 -20.26 34.54
CA THR A 225 -9.84 -19.92 33.11
C THR A 225 -10.07 -18.42 32.94
N PHE A 226 -9.14 -17.76 32.26
CA PHE A 226 -9.14 -16.33 31.99
C PHE A 226 -9.49 -16.08 30.52
N THR A 227 -10.18 -14.98 30.25
CA THR A 227 -10.61 -14.57 28.92
C THR A 227 -9.95 -13.25 28.51
N SER A 228 -9.52 -13.15 27.26
CA SER A 228 -9.04 -11.91 26.62
C SER A 228 -9.79 -11.71 25.31
N THR A 229 -9.84 -10.47 24.83
CA THR A 229 -10.54 -10.09 23.61
C THR A 229 -9.55 -9.86 22.47
N VAL A 230 -9.80 -10.49 21.33
CA VAL A 230 -9.11 -10.22 20.06
C VAL A 230 -10.12 -9.56 19.13
N VAL A 231 -9.78 -8.40 18.61
CA VAL A 231 -10.55 -7.70 17.58
C VAL A 231 -9.81 -7.88 16.27
N ILE A 232 -10.46 -8.58 15.33
CA ILE A 232 -10.01 -8.68 13.94
C ILE A 232 -10.66 -7.51 13.19
N SER A 233 -9.83 -6.69 12.56
CA SER A 233 -10.26 -5.51 11.79
C SER A 233 -9.50 -5.47 10.47
N ASP A 234 -10.19 -5.17 9.38
CA ASP A 234 -9.49 -4.68 8.20
C ASP A 234 -9.06 -3.21 8.40
N LYS A 235 -7.92 -2.87 7.83
CA LYS A 235 -7.29 -1.53 7.87
C LYS A 235 -6.58 -1.17 6.57
N GLN A 236 -6.54 -2.09 5.59
CA GLN A 236 -6.00 -1.79 4.29
C GLN A 236 -7.11 -1.15 3.47
N ALA A 237 -6.77 -0.16 2.65
CA ALA A 237 -7.71 0.32 1.65
C ALA A 237 -7.70 -0.65 0.46
N PRO A 238 -8.82 -0.76 -0.28
CA PRO A 238 -8.89 -1.64 -1.44
C PRO A 238 -7.83 -1.35 -2.48
N THR A 239 -7.30 -2.40 -3.11
CA THR A 239 -6.42 -2.28 -4.26
C THR A 239 -7.24 -2.29 -5.55
N VAL A 240 -6.97 -1.33 -6.45
CA VAL A 240 -7.68 -1.21 -7.72
C VAL A 240 -6.71 -1.11 -8.89
N SER A 241 -6.99 -1.87 -9.95
CA SER A 241 -6.31 -1.74 -11.24
C SER A 241 -7.23 -1.04 -12.25
N LEU A 242 -6.71 0.00 -12.90
CA LEU A 242 -7.46 0.90 -13.78
C LEU A 242 -6.81 1.02 -15.17
N LYS A 243 -7.63 1.03 -16.23
CA LYS A 243 -7.21 1.38 -17.60
C LYS A 243 -7.70 2.79 -17.99
N PRO A 244 -6.99 3.49 -18.89
CA PRO A 244 -7.50 4.73 -19.47
C PRO A 244 -8.76 4.44 -20.29
N VAL A 245 -9.59 5.46 -20.47
CA VAL A 245 -10.82 5.35 -21.26
C VAL A 245 -10.81 6.39 -22.38
N PHE A 246 -11.14 5.93 -23.59
CA PHE A 246 -11.30 6.76 -24.78
C PHE A 246 -12.80 6.82 -25.12
N LYS A 247 -13.37 8.02 -25.13
CA LYS A 247 -14.77 8.29 -25.45
C LYS A 247 -14.86 9.42 -26.47
N THR A 248 -15.94 9.48 -27.22
CA THR A 248 -16.25 10.61 -28.10
C THR A 248 -17.10 11.64 -27.39
N VAL A 249 -17.17 12.85 -27.95
CA VAL A 249 -18.02 13.92 -27.42
C VAL A 249 -19.49 13.45 -27.37
N ASN A 250 -20.13 13.65 -26.21
CA ASN A 250 -21.48 13.20 -25.85
C ASN A 250 -21.70 11.68 -25.70
N ASP A 251 -20.64 10.85 -25.66
CA ASP A 251 -20.78 9.44 -25.26
C ASP A 251 -21.21 9.30 -23.78
N THR A 252 -21.73 8.12 -23.42
CA THR A 252 -21.92 7.72 -22.02
C THR A 252 -20.67 7.06 -21.45
N ILE A 253 -20.41 7.27 -20.16
CA ILE A 253 -19.30 6.65 -19.42
C ILE A 253 -19.80 6.02 -18.12
N THR A 254 -19.16 4.94 -17.70
CA THR A 254 -19.44 4.28 -16.41
C THR A 254 -18.13 3.92 -15.71
N ILE A 255 -18.18 3.69 -14.39
CA ILE A 255 -16.98 3.32 -13.62
C ILE A 255 -16.34 2.01 -14.14
N ASN A 256 -17.16 1.08 -14.62
CA ASN A 256 -16.74 -0.19 -15.21
C ASN A 256 -15.97 -0.04 -16.54
N ASP A 257 -16.03 1.13 -17.19
CA ASP A 257 -15.18 1.41 -18.36
C ASP A 257 -13.70 1.51 -17.95
N PHE A 258 -13.40 1.96 -16.73
CA PHE A 258 -12.04 2.15 -16.20
C PHE A 258 -11.54 0.95 -15.38
N VAL A 259 -12.40 0.30 -14.60
CA VAL A 259 -11.99 -0.74 -13.65
C VAL A 259 -11.61 -2.04 -14.38
N ILE A 260 -10.38 -2.50 -14.16
CA ILE A 260 -9.93 -3.85 -14.53
C ILE A 260 -10.22 -4.82 -13.38
N SER A 261 -9.79 -4.44 -12.17
CA SER A 261 -9.99 -5.24 -10.95
C SER A 261 -10.12 -4.33 -9.73
N CYS A 262 -10.80 -4.85 -8.71
CA CYS A 262 -11.10 -4.18 -7.44
C CYS A 262 -11.02 -5.27 -6.36
N THR A 263 -9.96 -5.30 -5.57
CA THR A 263 -9.67 -6.37 -4.62
C THR A 263 -9.48 -5.82 -3.21
N ASP A 264 -10.22 -6.40 -2.27
CA ASP A 264 -10.08 -6.15 -0.84
C ASP A 264 -10.60 -7.35 -0.05
N ALA A 265 -10.05 -7.59 1.14
CA ALA A 265 -10.42 -8.72 1.98
C ALA A 265 -11.78 -8.52 2.68
N SER A 266 -12.25 -7.28 2.80
CA SER A 266 -13.59 -6.89 3.25
C SER A 266 -14.52 -6.38 2.13
N LYS A 267 -14.25 -6.83 0.88
CA LYS A 267 -14.89 -6.45 -0.40
C LYS A 267 -14.52 -5.06 -0.90
N CYS A 268 -14.60 -4.87 -2.23
CA CYS A 268 -14.18 -3.67 -2.91
C CYS A 268 -15.33 -3.08 -3.75
N THR A 269 -15.53 -1.76 -3.64
CA THR A 269 -16.46 -0.98 -4.47
C THR A 269 -15.76 0.24 -5.05
N THR A 270 -16.18 0.71 -6.23
CA THR A 270 -15.59 1.88 -6.91
C THR A 270 -16.66 2.87 -7.35
N THR A 271 -16.34 4.16 -7.25
CA THR A 271 -17.17 5.27 -7.74
C THR A 271 -16.31 6.37 -8.35
N PHE A 272 -16.91 7.21 -9.20
CA PHE A 272 -16.29 8.49 -9.53
C PHE A 272 -16.34 9.41 -8.31
N LYS A 273 -15.23 10.07 -7.97
CA LYS A 273 -15.21 11.05 -6.88
C LYS A 273 -16.03 12.31 -7.20
N ASP A 274 -16.14 12.65 -8.48
CA ASP A 274 -17.04 13.69 -9.01
C ASP A 274 -17.61 13.26 -10.37
N GLU A 275 -18.75 12.57 -10.34
CA GLU A 275 -19.47 12.11 -11.53
C GLU A 275 -20.00 13.26 -12.40
N ALA A 276 -20.30 14.42 -11.79
CA ALA A 276 -20.80 15.59 -12.51
C ALA A 276 -19.70 16.23 -13.37
N SER A 277 -18.49 16.38 -12.82
CA SER A 277 -17.31 16.82 -13.59
C SER A 277 -16.95 15.84 -14.70
N VAL A 278 -16.95 14.52 -14.41
CA VAL A 278 -16.71 13.47 -15.42
C VAL A 278 -17.72 13.56 -16.58
N THR A 279 -19.00 13.76 -16.27
CA THR A 279 -20.05 13.94 -17.29
C THR A 279 -19.86 15.24 -18.09
N ASN A 280 -19.44 16.32 -17.42
CA ASN A 280 -19.20 17.60 -18.08
C ASN A 280 -17.99 17.56 -19.04
N TYR A 281 -16.93 16.82 -18.70
CA TYR A 281 -15.76 16.65 -19.58
C TYR A 281 -16.11 16.03 -20.94
N LEU A 282 -17.14 15.20 -21.01
CA LEU A 282 -17.58 14.56 -22.26
C LEU A 282 -18.29 15.52 -23.24
N GLN A 283 -18.60 16.76 -22.84
CA GLN A 283 -19.27 17.73 -23.71
C GLN A 283 -18.33 18.39 -24.73
N THR A 284 -17.00 18.33 -24.55
CA THR A 284 -16.02 18.97 -25.43
C THR A 284 -14.80 18.08 -25.62
N ALA A 285 -14.31 17.98 -26.85
CA ALA A 285 -13.10 17.21 -27.14
C ALA A 285 -11.86 17.86 -26.50
N SER A 286 -10.92 17.03 -26.03
CA SER A 286 -9.66 17.44 -25.44
C SER A 286 -8.49 16.99 -26.32
N ASN A 287 -7.43 17.81 -26.37
CA ASN A 287 -6.15 17.47 -27.02
C ASN A 287 -5.09 16.94 -26.03
N LYS A 288 -5.53 16.54 -24.83
CA LYS A 288 -4.73 15.98 -23.73
C LYS A 288 -5.57 15.01 -22.89
N ALA A 289 -4.92 14.10 -22.19
CA ALA A 289 -5.52 13.37 -21.08
C ALA A 289 -6.20 14.31 -20.07
N ILE A 290 -7.40 13.94 -19.61
CA ILE A 290 -8.09 14.55 -18.48
C ILE A 290 -7.94 13.61 -17.29
N ALA A 291 -7.18 14.02 -16.28
CA ALA A 291 -7.06 13.25 -15.05
C ALA A 291 -8.38 13.28 -14.27
N ILE A 292 -8.94 12.10 -13.99
CA ILE A 292 -10.12 11.92 -13.13
C ILE A 292 -9.74 11.10 -11.90
N THR A 293 -10.48 11.28 -10.80
CA THR A 293 -10.27 10.51 -9.57
C THR A 293 -11.39 9.49 -9.36
N ILE A 294 -11.00 8.23 -9.22
CA ILE A 294 -11.84 7.12 -8.81
C ILE A 294 -11.59 6.86 -7.32
N ASN A 295 -12.66 6.81 -6.54
CA ASN A 295 -12.60 6.41 -5.15
C ASN A 295 -12.87 4.90 -5.05
N ALA A 296 -12.02 4.19 -4.32
CA ALA A 296 -12.19 2.79 -3.99
C ALA A 296 -12.47 2.65 -2.49
N LYS A 297 -13.46 1.83 -2.12
CA LYS A 297 -13.95 1.70 -0.75
C LYS A 297 -14.39 0.29 -0.39
N ASP A 298 -14.07 -0.13 0.83
CA ASP A 298 -14.49 -1.42 1.39
C ASP A 298 -15.77 -1.35 2.26
N ASP A 299 -16.26 -2.50 2.74
CA ASP A 299 -17.44 -2.57 3.61
C ASP A 299 -17.19 -2.04 5.04
N VAL A 300 -15.93 -1.90 5.50
CA VAL A 300 -15.60 -1.46 6.87
C VAL A 300 -15.26 0.03 6.98
N GLY A 301 -15.07 0.71 5.86
CA GLY A 301 -14.82 2.13 5.74
C GLY A 301 -13.40 2.56 5.37
N ASN A 302 -12.48 1.64 5.01
CA ASN A 302 -11.20 2.05 4.43
C ASN A 302 -11.42 2.48 2.97
N GLU A 303 -10.74 3.55 2.56
CA GLU A 303 -10.90 4.14 1.24
C GLU A 303 -9.58 4.71 0.70
N GLN A 304 -9.41 4.64 -0.62
CA GLN A 304 -8.24 5.16 -1.33
C GLN A 304 -8.67 5.79 -2.65
N ASP A 305 -8.05 6.91 -3.00
CA ASP A 305 -8.24 7.58 -4.28
C ASP A 305 -7.19 7.13 -5.31
N TYR A 306 -7.64 6.94 -6.54
CA TYR A 306 -6.85 6.55 -7.70
C TYR A 306 -7.07 7.54 -8.84
N ASN A 307 -6.00 8.04 -9.44
CA ASN A 307 -6.08 8.92 -10.60
C ASN A 307 -5.91 8.12 -11.90
N ILE A 308 -6.72 8.43 -12.91
CA ILE A 308 -6.69 7.76 -14.22
C ILE A 308 -7.05 8.75 -15.34
N ASP A 309 -6.57 8.47 -16.55
CA ASP A 309 -6.80 9.34 -17.72
C ASP A 309 -8.12 9.02 -18.45
N LEU A 310 -8.91 10.07 -18.68
CA LEU A 310 -10.01 10.11 -19.65
C LEU A 310 -9.57 10.89 -20.90
N TYR A 311 -9.75 10.30 -22.07
CA TYR A 311 -9.49 10.91 -23.37
C TYR A 311 -10.81 11.16 -24.10
N VAL A 312 -11.15 12.43 -24.37
CA VAL A 312 -12.41 12.84 -25.02
C VAL A 312 -12.13 13.27 -26.46
N MET A 313 -12.65 12.52 -27.42
CA MET A 313 -12.26 12.56 -28.83
C MET A 313 -13.28 13.30 -29.70
N PRO A 314 -12.84 14.08 -30.70
CA PRO A 314 -13.75 14.84 -31.58
C PRO A 314 -14.49 13.96 -32.60
N TYR A 315 -13.95 12.79 -32.93
CA TYR A 315 -14.45 11.92 -33.99
C TYR A 315 -14.66 10.49 -33.50
N LYS A 316 -15.53 9.75 -34.19
CA LYS A 316 -15.70 8.32 -33.94
C LYS A 316 -14.38 7.58 -34.19
N LEU A 317 -13.95 6.80 -33.20
CA LEU A 317 -12.77 5.94 -33.29
C LEU A 317 -12.86 5.04 -34.53
N PHE A 318 -11.80 5.09 -35.35
CA PHE A 318 -11.58 4.21 -36.47
C PHE A 318 -10.69 3.03 -36.06
N ARG A 319 -9.46 3.33 -35.62
CA ARG A 319 -8.47 2.38 -35.06
C ARG A 319 -7.46 3.08 -34.16
N PHE A 320 -6.91 2.34 -33.20
CA PHE A 320 -5.61 2.64 -32.60
C PHE A 320 -4.49 2.17 -33.53
N ILE A 321 -3.53 3.04 -33.81
CA ILE A 321 -2.21 2.66 -34.30
C ILE A 321 -1.36 2.44 -33.06
N ASN A 322 -0.89 1.22 -32.81
CA ASN A 322 0.01 0.92 -31.70
C ASN A 322 1.38 0.57 -32.28
N CYS A 323 2.37 1.44 -32.09
CA CYS A 323 3.71 1.27 -32.66
C CYS A 323 4.76 1.08 -31.55
N GLU A 324 5.41 -0.08 -31.53
CA GLU A 324 6.41 -0.49 -30.55
C GLU A 324 7.84 -0.39 -31.11
N SER A 325 8.75 0.17 -30.30
CA SER A 325 10.18 0.24 -30.61
C SER A 325 10.86 -1.12 -30.58
N THR A 326 12.03 -1.25 -31.20
CA THR A 326 12.92 -2.37 -30.90
C THR A 326 13.25 -2.39 -29.40
N SER A 327 13.35 -3.59 -28.83
CA SER A 327 13.77 -3.77 -27.44
C SER A 327 15.24 -3.39 -27.25
N SER A 328 15.55 -2.75 -26.12
CA SER A 328 16.87 -2.24 -25.78
C SER A 328 17.24 -2.57 -24.33
N ALA A 329 18.52 -2.77 -24.03
CA ALA A 329 18.97 -3.04 -22.65
C ALA A 329 18.94 -1.76 -21.81
N LEU A 330 18.38 -1.84 -20.59
CA LEU A 330 18.30 -0.71 -19.67
C LEU A 330 19.63 -0.51 -18.93
N GLN A 331 20.12 0.74 -18.86
CA GLN A 331 21.37 1.04 -18.16
C GLN A 331 21.21 0.90 -16.65
N GLY A 332 22.08 0.12 -16.02
CA GLY A 332 22.11 -0.08 -14.57
C GLY A 332 21.19 -1.18 -14.02
N TYR A 333 20.43 -1.87 -14.87
CA TYR A 333 19.50 -2.94 -14.49
C TYR A 333 19.64 -4.15 -15.41
N LYS A 334 19.26 -5.34 -14.96
CA LYS A 334 19.08 -6.53 -15.80
C LYS A 334 17.65 -6.55 -16.36
N ALA A 335 17.34 -5.53 -17.14
CA ALA A 335 16.04 -5.35 -17.74
C ALA A 335 16.17 -4.89 -19.21
N THR A 336 15.13 -5.18 -19.98
CA THR A 336 14.96 -4.58 -21.31
C THR A 336 13.82 -3.56 -21.31
N LYS A 337 13.90 -2.58 -22.20
CA LYS A 337 12.93 -1.49 -22.39
C LYS A 337 12.41 -1.51 -23.83
N THR A 338 11.09 -1.46 -23.97
CA THR A 338 10.37 -1.09 -25.21
C THR A 338 9.56 0.18 -24.98
N VAL A 339 9.35 0.95 -26.04
CA VAL A 339 8.51 2.16 -26.04
C VAL A 339 7.40 1.98 -27.06
N SER A 340 6.15 2.11 -26.63
CA SER A 340 4.97 1.90 -27.46
C SER A 340 4.13 3.18 -27.53
N ASP A 341 4.00 3.75 -28.72
CA ASP A 341 3.17 4.92 -28.99
C ASP A 341 1.79 4.46 -29.47
N ILE A 342 0.75 4.76 -28.68
CA ILE A 342 -0.65 4.41 -28.94
C ILE A 342 -1.37 5.65 -29.44
N ILE A 343 -1.68 5.65 -30.74
CA ILE A 343 -2.21 6.81 -31.47
C ILE A 343 -3.63 6.45 -31.97
N PRO A 344 -4.68 6.93 -31.28
CA PRO A 344 -6.05 6.74 -31.75
C PRO A 344 -6.33 7.63 -32.97
N THR A 345 -6.86 7.01 -34.03
CA THR A 345 -7.34 7.67 -35.25
C THR A 345 -8.85 7.57 -35.36
N GLY A 346 -9.48 8.60 -35.91
CA GLY A 346 -10.92 8.71 -36.06
C GLY A 346 -11.33 9.05 -37.48
N THR A 347 -12.60 8.89 -37.79
CA THR A 347 -13.16 9.24 -39.11
C THR A 347 -13.69 10.67 -39.08
N ASN A 348 -13.09 11.57 -39.87
CA ASN A 348 -13.58 12.95 -40.01
C ASN A 348 -14.91 13.01 -40.79
N GLU A 349 -15.50 14.21 -40.92
CA GLU A 349 -16.76 14.44 -41.64
C GLU A 349 -16.72 13.99 -43.12
N GLU A 350 -15.54 13.97 -43.73
CA GLU A 350 -15.30 13.56 -45.12
C GLU A 350 -15.10 12.02 -45.25
N GLY A 351 -15.15 11.27 -44.16
CA GLY A 351 -14.94 9.82 -44.15
C GLY A 351 -13.47 9.38 -44.08
N SER A 352 -12.52 10.31 -43.93
CA SER A 352 -11.08 10.05 -43.93
C SER A 352 -10.52 9.73 -42.52
N PRO A 353 -9.65 8.71 -42.37
CA PRO A 353 -8.94 8.44 -41.11
C PRO A 353 -7.89 9.51 -40.76
N VAL A 354 -8.11 10.21 -39.65
CA VAL A 354 -7.26 11.31 -39.15
C VAL A 354 -6.83 11.10 -37.70
N PHE A 355 -5.70 11.71 -37.33
CA PHE A 355 -5.26 11.85 -35.95
C PHE A 355 -6.27 12.65 -35.12
N MET A 356 -6.57 12.18 -33.90
CA MET A 356 -7.60 12.80 -33.05
C MET A 356 -7.07 13.85 -32.06
N GLY A 357 -5.81 14.28 -32.19
CA GLY A 357 -5.22 15.31 -31.32
C GLY A 357 -4.67 14.80 -29.99
N ILE A 358 -4.76 13.50 -29.73
CA ILE A 358 -4.35 12.82 -28.50
C ILE A 358 -3.53 11.57 -28.83
N ALA A 359 -2.55 11.24 -28.00
CA ALA A 359 -1.85 9.96 -28.02
C ALA A 359 -1.38 9.61 -26.60
N ARG A 360 -0.96 8.35 -26.40
CA ARG A 360 -0.35 7.86 -25.17
C ARG A 360 0.96 7.16 -25.50
N ARG A 361 1.93 7.21 -24.57
CA ARG A 361 3.18 6.46 -24.62
C ARG A 361 3.28 5.52 -23.43
N ASP A 362 3.55 4.26 -23.72
CA ASP A 362 3.83 3.22 -22.73
C ASP A 362 5.32 2.84 -22.78
N TYR A 363 5.95 2.84 -21.61
CA TYR A 363 7.32 2.40 -21.41
C TYR A 363 7.29 1.06 -20.69
N LYS A 364 7.50 -0.04 -21.42
CA LYS A 364 7.46 -1.40 -20.89
C LYS A 364 8.88 -1.86 -20.54
N TYR A 365 9.07 -2.24 -19.29
CA TYR A 365 10.30 -2.77 -18.71
C TYR A 365 10.08 -4.23 -18.34
N VAL A 366 10.94 -5.13 -18.85
CA VAL A 366 10.90 -6.57 -18.54
C VAL A 366 12.21 -6.94 -17.86
N PHE A 367 12.12 -7.36 -16.60
CA PHE A 367 13.27 -7.70 -15.75
C PHE A 367 13.61 -9.19 -15.84
N GLU A 368 14.90 -9.53 -15.82
CA GLU A 368 15.35 -10.93 -15.77
C GLU A 368 15.24 -11.50 -14.34
N ASP A 369 15.63 -10.70 -13.34
CA ASP A 369 15.73 -11.11 -11.94
C ASP A 369 14.48 -10.72 -11.12
N GLU A 370 14.09 -11.61 -10.19
CA GLU A 370 12.93 -11.38 -9.33
C GLU A 370 13.22 -10.33 -8.25
N GLN A 371 14.38 -10.40 -7.61
CA GLN A 371 14.71 -9.49 -6.52
C GLN A 371 14.89 -8.06 -7.03
N GLU A 372 15.51 -7.87 -8.20
CA GLU A 372 15.63 -6.57 -8.85
C GLU A 372 14.26 -5.96 -9.20
N TYR A 373 13.37 -6.75 -9.80
CA TYR A 373 11.99 -6.32 -10.09
C TYR A 373 11.22 -5.92 -8.81
N GLN A 374 11.22 -6.77 -7.78
CA GLN A 374 10.55 -6.47 -6.50
C GLN A 374 11.15 -5.23 -5.81
N ASN A 375 12.46 -5.01 -5.91
CA ASN A 375 13.12 -3.80 -5.40
C ASN A 375 12.69 -2.52 -6.15
N VAL A 376 12.38 -2.61 -7.44
CA VAL A 376 11.90 -1.47 -8.25
C VAL A 376 10.42 -1.19 -8.03
N VAL A 377 9.56 -2.21 -8.02
CA VAL A 377 8.10 -2.01 -7.93
C VAL A 377 7.62 -1.77 -6.51
N GLY A 378 8.32 -2.29 -5.50
CA GLY A 378 8.06 -2.05 -4.08
C GLY A 378 6.62 -2.37 -3.68
N LYS A 379 5.84 -1.35 -3.34
CA LYS A 379 4.42 -1.47 -2.94
C LYS A 379 3.43 -1.48 -4.10
N LYS A 380 3.90 -1.37 -5.35
CA LYS A 380 3.05 -1.29 -6.56
C LYS A 380 2.09 -0.09 -6.52
N GLU A 381 2.65 1.07 -6.21
CA GLU A 381 1.96 2.37 -6.19
C GLU A 381 1.33 2.66 -7.57
N ALA A 382 0.10 3.18 -7.61
CA ALA A 382 -0.62 3.43 -8.88
C ALA A 382 0.10 4.42 -9.83
N THR A 383 0.96 5.29 -9.27
CA THR A 383 1.86 6.19 -10.00
C THR A 383 3.26 6.01 -9.48
N ILE A 384 4.24 5.79 -10.37
CA ILE A 384 5.65 5.59 -10.02
C ILE A 384 6.54 6.48 -10.88
N THR A 385 7.76 6.76 -10.38
CA THR A 385 8.85 7.33 -11.17
C THR A 385 9.97 6.30 -11.30
N PHE A 386 10.30 5.89 -12.52
CA PHE A 386 11.41 4.99 -12.84
C PHE A 386 12.05 5.41 -14.17
N ASP A 387 13.37 5.25 -14.31
CA ASP A 387 14.10 5.66 -15.53
C ASP A 387 13.80 7.12 -15.96
N ASN A 388 13.66 8.01 -14.96
CA ASN A 388 13.27 9.42 -15.09
C ASN A 388 11.88 9.67 -15.73
N ILE A 389 11.04 8.65 -15.83
CA ILE A 389 9.68 8.72 -16.35
C ILE A 389 8.70 8.54 -15.19
N THR A 390 7.79 9.50 -15.05
CA THR A 390 6.69 9.46 -14.07
C THR A 390 5.38 9.23 -14.80
N GLY A 391 4.59 8.25 -14.35
CA GLY A 391 3.32 7.92 -14.99
C GLY A 391 2.52 6.85 -14.26
N ILE A 392 1.36 6.49 -14.81
CA ILE A 392 0.50 5.44 -14.26
C ILE A 392 1.19 4.10 -14.45
N ALA A 393 1.29 3.30 -13.38
CA ALA A 393 2.05 2.07 -13.36
C ALA A 393 1.14 0.82 -13.53
N TYR A 394 1.64 -0.15 -14.28
CA TYR A 394 1.05 -1.47 -14.47
C TYR A 394 2.09 -2.53 -14.17
N TYR A 395 1.69 -3.55 -13.41
CA TYR A 395 2.58 -4.56 -12.84
C TYR A 395 2.16 -5.96 -13.24
N SER A 396 3.14 -6.86 -13.39
CA SER A 396 2.89 -8.29 -13.56
C SER A 396 4.07 -9.10 -13.01
N ASP A 397 3.93 -9.63 -11.79
CA ASP A 397 4.91 -10.54 -11.18
C ASP A 397 5.22 -11.75 -12.06
N LYS A 398 4.19 -12.30 -12.72
CA LYS A 398 4.29 -13.47 -13.61
C LYS A 398 5.29 -13.28 -14.77
N THR A 399 5.40 -12.06 -15.28
CA THR A 399 6.31 -11.72 -16.40
C THR A 399 7.44 -10.79 -15.97
N LYS A 400 7.50 -10.41 -14.70
CA LYS A 400 8.39 -9.38 -14.13
C LYS A 400 8.36 -8.10 -14.94
N THR A 401 7.14 -7.66 -15.27
CA THR A 401 6.92 -6.48 -16.11
C THR A 401 6.49 -5.28 -15.27
N LEU A 402 7.12 -4.14 -15.50
CA LEU A 402 6.63 -2.82 -15.15
C LEU A 402 6.31 -2.07 -16.44
N THR A 403 5.09 -1.56 -16.60
CA THR A 403 4.77 -0.61 -17.67
C THR A 403 4.40 0.74 -17.07
N ILE A 404 5.03 1.82 -17.54
CA ILE A 404 4.70 3.19 -17.14
C ILE A 404 4.04 3.92 -18.31
N SER A 405 2.86 4.48 -18.05
CA SER A 405 2.02 5.19 -18.99
C SER A 405 2.12 6.70 -18.84
N THR A 406 2.29 7.42 -19.95
CA THR A 406 2.26 8.89 -20.00
C THR A 406 1.40 9.41 -21.15
N ASP A 407 0.68 10.51 -20.93
CA ASP A 407 0.09 11.32 -22.01
C ASP A 407 1.19 11.72 -23.02
N LEU A 408 0.92 11.51 -24.30
CA LEU A 408 1.83 11.86 -25.39
C LEU A 408 1.22 13.02 -26.19
N SER A 409 1.37 14.22 -25.62
CA SER A 409 0.80 15.44 -26.18
C SER A 409 1.25 15.71 -27.62
N LEU A 410 0.40 16.37 -28.41
CA LEU A 410 0.76 16.82 -29.77
C LEU A 410 2.01 17.70 -29.80
N ALA A 411 2.27 18.50 -28.75
CA ALA A 411 3.49 19.32 -28.68
C ALA A 411 4.76 18.45 -28.53
N THR A 412 4.69 17.36 -27.76
CA THR A 412 5.75 16.35 -27.65
C THR A 412 5.96 15.64 -28.99
N LEU A 413 4.86 15.19 -29.63
CA LEU A 413 4.90 14.57 -30.94
C LEU A 413 5.52 15.48 -32.01
N GLN A 414 5.19 16.78 -32.00
CA GLN A 414 5.80 17.74 -32.91
C GLN A 414 7.30 17.90 -32.62
N SER A 415 7.70 18.14 -31.37
CA SER A 415 9.10 18.40 -31.02
C SER A 415 10.03 17.22 -31.34
N GLU A 416 9.56 15.98 -31.18
CA GLU A 416 10.29 14.76 -31.55
C GLU A 416 10.44 14.55 -33.06
N ASN A 417 9.60 15.20 -33.88
CA ASN A 417 9.51 14.98 -35.33
C ASN A 417 9.75 16.31 -36.10
N ASN A 418 10.81 17.04 -35.76
CA ASN A 418 11.21 18.29 -36.44
C ASN A 418 10.13 19.40 -36.42
N ASN A 419 9.35 19.47 -35.35
CA ASN A 419 8.18 20.36 -35.17
C ASN A 419 6.99 20.08 -36.11
N VAL A 420 6.95 18.92 -36.77
CA VAL A 420 5.85 18.51 -37.66
C VAL A 420 5.42 17.08 -37.32
N PHE A 421 4.16 16.92 -36.90
CA PHE A 421 3.55 15.60 -36.74
C PHE A 421 2.48 15.39 -37.82
N PRO A 422 2.51 14.26 -38.57
CA PRO A 422 1.52 13.98 -39.60
C PRO A 422 0.12 13.75 -39.02
N THR A 423 -0.91 14.13 -39.78
CA THR A 423 -2.31 14.04 -39.35
C THR A 423 -3.08 12.91 -40.04
N THR A 424 -2.58 12.35 -41.15
CA THR A 424 -3.24 11.24 -41.84
C THR A 424 -2.71 9.88 -41.37
N PHE A 425 -3.57 8.86 -41.40
CA PHE A 425 -3.21 7.49 -41.02
C PHE A 425 -1.97 6.95 -41.77
N VAL A 426 -1.85 7.24 -43.07
CA VAL A 426 -0.77 6.73 -43.92
C VAL A 426 0.56 7.38 -43.58
N GLU A 427 0.58 8.70 -43.38
CA GLU A 427 1.81 9.42 -43.03
C GLU A 427 2.28 9.07 -41.60
N ILE A 428 1.37 8.87 -40.65
CA ILE A 428 1.70 8.38 -39.30
C ILE A 428 2.32 6.98 -39.40
N GLN A 429 1.72 6.09 -40.21
CA GLN A 429 2.30 4.76 -40.45
C GLN A 429 3.73 4.83 -41.00
N SER A 430 3.99 5.68 -42.00
CA SER A 430 5.33 5.84 -42.58
C SER A 430 6.31 6.52 -41.63
N LEU A 431 5.87 7.48 -40.81
CA LEU A 431 6.72 8.05 -39.76
C LEU A 431 7.22 6.97 -38.81
N TYR A 432 6.33 6.13 -38.28
CA TYR A 432 6.72 5.11 -37.31
C TYR A 432 7.49 3.94 -37.94
N LYS A 433 7.05 3.41 -39.07
CA LYS A 433 7.71 2.27 -39.72
C LYS A 433 8.98 2.66 -40.45
N ASP A 434 8.92 3.67 -41.30
CA ASP A 434 10.00 3.97 -42.26
C ASP A 434 11.04 4.93 -41.65
N THR A 435 10.63 5.85 -40.76
CA THR A 435 11.55 6.81 -40.11
C THR A 435 12.00 6.34 -38.73
N LYS A 436 11.08 5.93 -37.85
CA LYS A 436 11.41 5.47 -36.48
C LYS A 436 11.79 3.98 -36.39
N SER A 437 11.54 3.17 -37.43
CA SER A 437 11.79 1.71 -37.44
C SER A 437 11.00 0.92 -36.39
N TYR A 438 9.80 1.38 -36.05
CA TYR A 438 8.89 0.73 -35.08
C TYR A 438 8.01 -0.33 -35.78
N SER A 439 7.63 -1.37 -35.04
CA SER A 439 6.63 -2.36 -35.46
C SER A 439 5.24 -1.89 -35.05
N CYS A 440 4.25 -1.87 -35.95
CA CYS A 440 2.92 -1.34 -35.64
C CYS A 440 1.75 -2.32 -35.90
N SER A 441 0.85 -2.42 -34.92
CA SER A 441 -0.49 -3.05 -35.03
C SER A 441 -1.61 -2.01 -35.21
N TYR A 442 -2.82 -2.48 -35.56
CA TYR A 442 -3.95 -1.64 -36.00
C TYR A 442 -5.29 -2.12 -35.45
N ASP A 443 -5.56 -1.78 -34.20
CA ASP A 443 -6.61 -2.41 -33.39
C ASP A 443 -7.86 -1.54 -33.27
N GLN A 444 -9.05 -2.15 -33.22
CA GLN A 444 -10.31 -1.42 -33.03
C GLN A 444 -10.66 -1.16 -31.56
N THR A 445 -9.97 -1.87 -30.66
CA THR A 445 -10.05 -1.71 -29.21
C THR A 445 -8.71 -1.21 -28.69
N TYR A 446 -8.73 -0.52 -27.54
CA TYR A 446 -7.51 -0.12 -26.86
C TYR A 446 -6.65 -1.36 -26.53
N PRO A 447 -5.31 -1.33 -26.71
CA PRO A 447 -4.45 -2.45 -26.37
C PRO A 447 -4.65 -2.91 -24.92
N VAL A 448 -4.79 -4.21 -24.70
CA VAL A 448 -4.95 -4.74 -23.34
C VAL A 448 -3.62 -4.63 -22.62
N LEU A 449 -3.61 -3.85 -21.54
CA LEU A 449 -2.49 -3.79 -20.60
C LEU A 449 -2.54 -5.05 -19.72
N GLU A 450 -1.43 -5.79 -19.69
CA GLU A 450 -1.29 -6.96 -18.83
C GLU A 450 -1.14 -6.52 -17.37
N SER A 451 -2.26 -6.39 -16.65
CA SER A 451 -2.30 -6.36 -15.19
C SER A 451 -2.99 -7.64 -14.68
N GLU A 452 -2.20 -8.70 -14.52
CA GLU A 452 -2.59 -9.92 -13.80
C GLU A 452 -1.71 -10.08 -12.56
N GLU A 453 -2.34 -10.20 -11.40
CA GLU A 453 -1.78 -10.82 -10.20
C GLU A 453 -2.89 -11.55 -9.43
N ASN A 454 -2.54 -12.69 -8.82
CA ASN A 454 -3.44 -13.57 -8.07
C ASN A 454 -3.47 -13.20 -6.58
#